data_AF-A0A183G856-F1
#
_entry.id   AF-A0A183G856-F1
#
_cell.length_a   1.000
_cell.length_b   1.000
_cell.length_c   1.000
_cell.angle_alpha   90.00
_cell.angle_beta   90.00
_cell.angle_gamma   90.00
#
_symmetry.space_group_name_H-M   'P 1'
#
loop_
_entity.id
_entity.type
_entity.pdbx_description
1 polymer ?
#
loop_
_entity_poly.entity_id
_entity_poly.type
_entity_poly.pdbx_seq_one_letter_code
_entity_poly.pdbx_strand_id
1 'polypeptide(L)'
;MLDRNVVFTWKDIAMVLCYSRWSGYFRALIVAWIVFALIVKKVTEIEVTHEEYNPYKILGLDQGADPSAVRKAYRELSKKLHPDRGGDAQMFDKIAKAYQALTDEESRENWEKYGNPDGPTATTFGIALPKWLVSKEYGLWVLAFYGILFMIVLPVVVGVWWYNSIKYNVDKVLLDTTQLFYYFLHKTPKMEINRELVEFGFLFLRFFYF
;
A
#
# COMPACT_ATOMS: atom_id res chain seq x y z
N MET A 1 -17.35 -35.77 15.95
CA MET A 1 -17.31 -34.63 16.88
C MET A 1 -15.90 -34.62 17.49
N LEU A 2 -14.95 -33.96 16.84
CA LEU A 2 -13.56 -33.92 17.30
C LEU A 2 -13.08 -32.46 17.26
N ASP A 3 -12.37 -32.13 18.32
CA ASP A 3 -12.14 -30.82 18.90
C ASP A 3 -11.40 -29.84 17.95
N ARG A 4 -11.95 -28.63 17.79
CA ARG A 4 -11.38 -27.52 17.00
C ARG A 4 -10.63 -26.55 17.90
N ASN A 5 -9.59 -27.02 18.57
CA ASN A 5 -8.72 -26.16 19.36
C ASN A 5 -7.28 -26.25 18.84
N VAL A 6 -7.03 -25.54 17.74
CA VAL A 6 -5.68 -25.17 17.31
C VAL A 6 -5.16 -24.12 18.30
N VAL A 7 -4.70 -24.56 19.46
CA VAL A 7 -4.01 -23.70 20.42
C VAL A 7 -2.61 -23.48 19.84
N PHE A 8 -2.42 -22.32 19.21
CA PHE A 8 -1.14 -21.85 18.72
C PHE A 8 -0.22 -21.67 19.94
N THR A 9 0.69 -22.62 20.17
CA THR A 9 1.49 -22.62 21.40
C THR A 9 2.67 -21.66 21.25
N TRP A 10 3.07 -20.99 22.34
CA TRP A 10 4.22 -20.08 22.37
C TRP A 10 5.54 -20.75 21.94
N LYS A 11 5.60 -22.09 21.97
CA LYS A 11 6.73 -22.88 21.46
C LYS A 11 6.81 -22.88 19.93
N ASP A 12 5.67 -22.78 19.24
CA ASP A 12 5.60 -22.71 17.77
C ASP A 12 6.06 -21.33 17.28
N ILE A 13 5.74 -20.27 18.03
CA ILE A 13 6.26 -18.91 17.79
C ILE A 13 7.78 -18.87 18.01
N ALA A 14 8.26 -19.50 19.09
CA ALA A 14 9.70 -19.56 19.39
C ALA A 14 10.49 -20.35 18.34
N MET A 15 9.88 -21.35 17.67
CA MET A 15 10.53 -22.14 16.63
C MET A 15 10.65 -21.37 15.30
N VAL A 16 9.68 -20.51 14.96
CA VAL A 16 9.79 -19.55 13.84
C VAL A 16 10.87 -18.49 14.11
N LEU A 17 11.13 -18.19 15.39
CA LEU A 17 12.14 -17.25 15.85
C LEU A 17 13.54 -17.87 16.07
N CYS A 18 13.73 -19.18 15.82
CA CYS A 18 15.02 -19.87 15.98
C CYS A 18 16.00 -19.58 14.82
N TYR A 19 16.53 -18.35 14.83
CA TYR A 19 17.95 -17.99 14.91
C TYR A 19 19.02 -18.63 13.99
N SER A 20 18.73 -18.90 12.71
CA SER A 20 19.84 -19.06 11.74
C SER A 20 19.50 -18.57 10.33
N ARG A 21 18.22 -18.68 9.91
CA ARG A 21 17.75 -18.17 8.61
C ARG A 21 17.06 -16.80 8.68
N TRP A 22 17.15 -16.10 9.81
CA TRP A 22 16.61 -14.75 9.98
C TRP A 22 17.63 -13.63 9.71
N SER A 23 18.93 -13.96 9.58
CA SER A 23 19.98 -12.97 9.33
C SER A 23 19.76 -12.18 8.03
N GLY A 24 19.19 -12.78 6.99
CA GLY A 24 18.92 -12.09 5.72
C GLY A 24 17.77 -11.10 5.83
N TYR A 25 16.66 -11.54 6.43
CA TYR A 25 15.46 -10.71 6.62
C TYR A 25 15.70 -9.54 7.58
N PHE A 26 16.48 -9.76 8.64
CA PHE A 26 16.85 -8.69 9.57
C PHE A 26 17.76 -7.63 8.92
N ARG A 27 18.72 -8.04 8.08
CA ARG A 27 19.55 -7.12 7.29
C ARG A 27 18.73 -6.34 6.26
N ALA A 28 17.80 -7.01 5.57
CA ALA A 28 16.89 -6.35 4.62
C ALA A 28 15.99 -5.32 5.32
N LEU A 29 15.56 -5.61 6.55
CA LEU A 29 14.75 -4.69 7.35
C LEU A 29 15.57 -3.45 7.76
N ILE A 30 16.81 -3.62 8.21
CA ILE A 30 17.71 -2.49 8.51
C ILE A 30 17.94 -1.61 7.27
N VAL A 31 18.20 -2.23 6.11
CA VAL A 31 18.36 -1.49 4.84
C VAL A 31 17.09 -0.73 4.47
N ALA A 32 15.92 -1.35 4.64
CA ALA A 32 14.64 -0.70 4.38
C ALA A 32 14.41 0.52 5.31
N TRP A 33 14.76 0.41 6.59
CA TRP A 33 14.70 1.53 7.55
C TRP A 33 15.68 2.65 7.21
N ILE A 34 16.89 2.32 6.74
CA ILE A 34 17.86 3.32 6.27
C ILE A 34 17.34 4.05 5.03
N VAL A 35 16.81 3.33 4.05
CA VAL A 35 16.22 3.92 2.83
C VAL A 35 15.03 4.80 3.18
N PHE A 36 14.16 4.35 4.09
CA PHE A 36 13.05 5.15 4.58
C PHE A 36 13.53 6.47 5.23
N ALA A 37 14.55 6.40 6.10
CA ALA A 37 15.13 7.60 6.72
C ALA A 37 15.75 8.57 5.69
N LEU A 38 16.37 8.06 4.62
CA LEU A 38 16.92 8.88 3.53
C LEU A 38 15.80 9.57 2.72
N ILE A 39 14.69 8.87 2.48
CA ILE A 39 13.52 9.44 1.81
C ILE A 39 12.91 10.55 2.68
N VAL A 40 12.73 10.30 3.98
CA VAL A 40 12.18 11.30 4.91
C VAL A 40 13.04 12.55 4.93
N LYS A 41 14.38 12.43 5.00
CA LYS A 41 15.29 13.57 4.91
C LYS A 41 15.10 14.38 3.64
N LYS A 42 14.99 13.72 2.48
CA LYS A 42 14.74 14.40 1.21
C LYS A 42 13.38 15.08 1.16
N VAL A 43 12.35 14.48 1.75
CA VAL A 43 11.00 15.05 1.78
C VAL A 43 10.92 16.28 2.69
N THR A 44 11.62 16.26 3.83
CA THR A 44 11.64 17.41 4.75
C THR A 44 12.42 18.61 4.22
N GLU A 45 13.35 18.40 3.29
CA GLU A 45 14.14 19.46 2.67
C GLU A 45 13.42 20.14 1.50
N ILE A 46 12.31 19.54 1.03
CA ILE A 46 11.40 20.23 0.12
C ILE A 46 10.69 21.29 0.95
N GLU A 47 11.16 22.54 0.85
CA GLU A 47 10.38 23.71 1.23
C GLU A 47 9.09 23.68 0.40
N VAL A 48 8.02 23.20 1.01
CA VAL A 48 6.68 23.32 0.45
C VAL A 48 6.32 24.80 0.60
N THR A 49 6.71 25.60 -0.38
CA THR A 49 6.21 26.97 -0.52
C THR A 49 4.73 26.87 -0.82
N HIS A 50 3.91 26.87 0.24
CA HIS A 50 2.49 27.08 0.11
C HIS A 50 2.29 28.54 -0.31
N GLU A 51 2.22 28.80 -1.62
CA GLU A 51 1.72 30.07 -2.12
C GLU A 51 0.26 30.17 -1.72
N GLU A 52 0.01 30.87 -0.61
CA GLU A 52 -1.34 31.20 -0.16
C GLU A 52 -1.99 32.08 -1.24
N TYR A 53 -3.05 31.55 -1.88
CA TYR A 53 -3.71 32.19 -3.01
C TYR A 53 -4.33 33.52 -2.54
N ASN A 54 -3.73 34.66 -2.87
CA ASN A 54 -4.25 35.96 -2.44
C ASN A 54 -4.72 36.79 -3.66
N PRO A 55 -6.03 37.04 -3.82
CA PRO A 55 -6.57 37.73 -5.00
C PRO A 55 -6.12 39.19 -5.10
N TYR A 56 -5.88 39.87 -3.97
CA TYR A 56 -5.35 41.24 -3.95
C TYR A 56 -3.89 41.28 -4.43
N LYS A 57 -3.05 40.34 -3.96
CA LYS A 57 -1.66 40.22 -4.43
C LYS A 57 -1.56 39.90 -5.92
N ILE A 58 -2.46 39.06 -6.45
CA ILE A 58 -2.49 38.70 -7.88
C ILE A 58 -2.80 39.93 -8.75
N LEU A 59 -3.67 40.83 -8.28
CA LEU A 59 -4.00 42.08 -8.98
C LEU A 59 -3.03 43.22 -8.66
N GLY A 60 -2.09 43.03 -7.72
CA GLY A 60 -1.15 44.08 -7.28
C GLY A 60 -1.82 45.18 -6.46
N LEU A 61 -2.90 44.87 -5.75
CA LEU A 61 -3.65 45.80 -4.91
C LEU A 61 -3.42 45.49 -3.42
N ASP A 62 -3.65 46.48 -2.57
CA ASP A 62 -3.64 46.29 -1.12
C ASP A 62 -4.94 45.60 -0.65
N GLN A 63 -4.89 44.96 0.51
CA GLN A 63 -6.04 44.28 1.10
C GLN A 63 -7.16 45.30 1.40
N GLY A 64 -8.35 45.06 0.87
CA GLY A 64 -9.50 45.96 1.04
C GLY A 64 -9.60 47.11 0.01
N ALA A 65 -8.90 47.00 -1.13
CA ALA A 65 -9.03 47.96 -2.22
C ALA A 65 -10.49 48.08 -2.74
N ASP A 66 -10.89 49.30 -3.09
CA ASP A 66 -12.25 49.59 -3.58
C ASP A 66 -12.59 48.79 -4.87
N PRO A 67 -13.85 48.36 -5.08
CA PRO A 67 -14.26 47.63 -6.28
C PRO A 67 -13.97 48.36 -7.59
N SER A 68 -13.94 49.69 -7.59
CA SER A 68 -13.54 50.47 -8.76
C SER A 68 -12.05 50.30 -9.11
N ALA A 69 -11.19 50.21 -8.08
CA ALA A 69 -9.75 49.97 -8.24
C ALA A 69 -9.49 48.54 -8.75
N VAL A 70 -10.22 47.55 -8.24
CA VAL A 70 -10.19 46.15 -8.72
C VAL A 70 -10.52 46.07 -10.22
N ARG A 71 -11.60 46.73 -10.64
CA ARG A 71 -11.99 46.79 -12.07
C ARG A 71 -10.98 47.51 -12.95
N LYS A 72 -10.27 48.50 -12.41
CA LYS A 72 -9.24 49.23 -13.14
C LYS A 72 -7.98 48.37 -13.31
N ALA A 73 -7.50 47.77 -12.23
CA ALA A 73 -6.33 46.89 -12.23
C ALA A 73 -6.53 45.69 -13.18
N TYR A 74 -7.70 45.04 -13.11
CA TYR A 74 -8.05 43.96 -14.04
C TYR A 74 -7.96 44.41 -15.50
N ARG A 75 -8.57 45.55 -15.87
CA ARG A 75 -8.54 46.07 -17.25
C ARG A 75 -7.13 46.36 -17.76
N GLU A 76 -6.24 46.83 -16.89
CA GLU A 76 -4.84 47.10 -17.24
C GLU A 76 -4.04 45.81 -17.40
N LEU A 77 -4.22 44.84 -16.49
CA LEU A 77 -3.52 43.55 -16.52
C LEU A 77 -4.02 42.65 -17.64
N SER A 78 -5.32 42.55 -17.88
CA SER A 78 -5.91 41.75 -18.97
C SER A 78 -5.43 42.21 -20.35
N LYS A 79 -5.20 43.51 -20.54
CA LYS A 79 -4.66 44.02 -21.81
C LYS A 79 -3.22 43.56 -22.04
N LYS A 80 -2.42 43.49 -20.97
CA LYS A 80 -1.00 43.09 -21.00
C LYS A 80 -0.83 41.58 -21.15
N LEU A 81 -1.68 40.79 -20.48
CA LEU A 81 -1.55 39.33 -20.37
C LEU A 81 -2.50 38.55 -21.28
N HIS A 82 -3.12 39.21 -22.26
CA HIS A 82 -4.02 38.55 -23.19
C HIS A 82 -3.29 37.49 -24.02
N PRO A 83 -3.81 36.25 -24.15
CA PRO A 83 -3.16 35.18 -24.91
C PRO A 83 -2.95 35.54 -26.38
N ASP A 84 -3.91 36.24 -27.00
CA ASP A 84 -3.78 36.71 -28.40
C ASP A 84 -2.65 37.73 -28.62
N ARG A 85 -2.13 38.35 -27.57
CA ARG A 85 -1.01 39.30 -27.64
C ARG A 85 0.32 38.68 -27.18
N GLY A 86 0.39 37.36 -27.05
CA GLY A 86 1.57 36.64 -26.59
C GLY A 86 1.73 36.56 -25.07
N GLY A 87 0.65 36.81 -24.32
CA GLY A 87 0.61 36.62 -22.86
C GLY A 87 0.45 35.14 -22.46
N ASP A 88 0.81 34.82 -21.22
CA ASP A 88 0.62 33.49 -20.64
C ASP A 88 -0.86 33.27 -20.26
N ALA A 89 -1.48 32.26 -20.89
CA ALA A 89 -2.86 31.86 -20.61
C ALA A 89 -3.08 31.48 -19.13
N GLN A 90 -2.08 30.88 -18.49
CA GLN A 90 -2.20 30.50 -17.08
C GLN A 90 -2.27 31.73 -16.17
N MET A 91 -1.50 32.78 -16.48
CA MET A 91 -1.51 34.02 -15.72
C MET A 91 -2.81 34.81 -15.94
N PHE A 92 -3.35 34.79 -17.17
CA PHE A 92 -4.64 35.38 -17.47
C PHE A 92 -5.77 34.73 -16.66
N ASP A 93 -5.80 33.40 -16.61
CA ASP A 93 -6.79 32.65 -15.81
C ASP A 93 -6.70 32.99 -14.31
N LYS A 94 -5.48 33.13 -13.77
CA LYS A 94 -5.28 33.54 -12.36
C LYS A 94 -5.87 34.92 -12.08
N ILE A 95 -5.67 35.88 -12.98
CA ILE A 95 -6.17 37.25 -12.84
C ILE A 95 -7.69 37.31 -13.02
N ALA A 96 -8.25 36.53 -13.94
CA ALA A 96 -9.70 36.42 -14.12
C ALA A 96 -10.38 35.84 -12.87
N LYS A 97 -9.81 34.80 -12.27
CA LYS A 97 -10.28 34.22 -11.01
C LYS A 97 -10.17 35.20 -9.84
N ALA A 98 -9.05 35.93 -9.72
CA ALA A 98 -8.88 36.95 -8.69
C ALA A 98 -9.90 38.09 -8.83
N TYR A 99 -10.19 38.53 -10.06
CA TYR A 99 -11.21 39.53 -10.32
C TYR A 99 -12.62 39.03 -9.96
N GLN A 100 -12.98 37.80 -10.33
CA GLN A 100 -14.27 37.20 -9.97
C GLN A 100 -14.45 37.12 -8.45
N ALA A 101 -13.42 36.64 -7.75
CA ALA A 101 -13.41 36.53 -6.29
C ALA A 101 -13.69 37.84 -5.56
N LEU A 102 -13.24 38.97 -6.10
CA LEU A 102 -13.39 40.30 -5.49
C LEU A 102 -14.58 41.11 -6.02
N THR A 103 -15.18 40.69 -7.14
CA THR A 103 -16.31 41.40 -7.75
C THR A 103 -17.65 40.92 -7.20
N ASP A 104 -17.73 39.63 -6.88
CA ASP A 104 -18.92 39.03 -6.31
C ASP A 104 -18.95 39.20 -4.79
N GLU A 105 -20.09 39.64 -4.25
CA GLU A 105 -20.21 39.99 -2.83
C GLU A 105 -20.11 38.74 -1.95
N GLU A 106 -20.72 37.63 -2.38
CA GLU A 106 -20.66 36.35 -1.68
C GLU A 106 -19.23 35.80 -1.66
N SER A 107 -18.55 35.83 -2.81
CA SER A 107 -17.15 35.41 -2.93
C SER A 107 -16.19 36.26 -2.09
N ARG A 108 -16.46 37.57 -1.96
CA ARG A 108 -15.67 38.49 -1.13
C ARG A 108 -15.87 38.22 0.35
N GLU A 109 -17.12 38.02 0.79
CA GLU A 109 -17.43 37.66 2.18
C GLU A 109 -16.82 36.29 2.55
N ASN A 110 -16.86 35.32 1.63
CA ASN A 110 -16.21 34.02 1.80
C ASN A 110 -14.69 34.15 1.93
N TRP A 111 -14.07 35.01 1.13
CA TRP A 111 -12.64 35.31 1.23
C TRP A 111 -12.28 35.91 2.61
N GLU A 112 -13.08 36.85 3.11
CA GLU A 112 -12.86 37.47 4.43
C GLU A 112 -13.04 36.49 5.60
N LYS A 113 -14.00 35.57 5.49
CA LYS A 113 -14.30 34.59 6.56
C LYS A 113 -13.40 33.35 6.53
N TYR A 114 -13.06 32.86 5.34
CA TYR A 114 -12.42 31.55 5.16
C TYR A 114 -11.06 31.62 4.45
N GLY A 115 -10.65 32.78 3.93
CA GLY A 115 -9.42 32.92 3.15
C GLY A 115 -9.47 32.17 1.81
N ASN A 116 -10.66 31.90 1.28
CA ASN A 116 -10.86 31.27 -0.03
C ASN A 116 -12.16 31.81 -0.69
N PRO A 117 -12.18 32.16 -1.99
CA PRO A 117 -13.38 32.72 -2.63
C PRO A 117 -14.51 31.71 -2.76
N ASP A 118 -14.18 30.42 -2.83
CA ASP A 118 -15.12 29.32 -3.07
C ASP A 118 -15.92 28.91 -1.80
N GLY A 119 -15.72 29.59 -0.66
CA GLY A 119 -16.44 29.32 0.60
C GLY A 119 -15.76 28.28 1.52
N PRO A 120 -16.48 27.76 2.53
CA PRO A 120 -15.93 26.79 3.47
C PRO A 120 -15.53 25.54 2.71
N THR A 121 -14.23 25.34 2.54
CA THR A 121 -13.70 24.20 1.80
C THR A 121 -14.04 22.95 2.58
N ALA A 122 -14.99 22.15 2.09
CA ALA A 122 -15.25 20.82 2.62
C ALA A 122 -13.91 20.10 2.68
N THR A 123 -13.53 19.62 3.87
CA THR A 123 -12.25 18.94 4.12
C THR A 123 -12.14 17.77 3.14
N THR A 124 -11.51 18.04 2.00
CA THR A 124 -11.20 17.01 1.02
C THR A 124 -10.12 16.20 1.69
N PHE A 125 -10.48 15.02 2.18
CA PHE A 125 -9.52 14.02 2.63
C PHE A 125 -8.67 13.65 1.41
N GLY A 126 -7.64 14.46 1.17
CA GLY A 126 -6.64 14.20 0.17
C GLY A 126 -5.89 12.97 0.63
N ILE A 127 -6.26 11.81 0.09
CA ILE A 127 -5.39 10.64 0.18
C ILE A 127 -4.09 11.11 -0.47
N ALA A 128 -2.97 11.10 0.26
CA ALA A 128 -1.67 11.63 -0.16
C ALA A 128 -1.01 10.77 -1.26
N LEU A 129 -1.78 10.38 -2.28
CA LEU A 129 -1.34 9.62 -3.43
C LEU A 129 -0.60 10.58 -4.37
N PRO A 130 0.59 10.19 -4.84
CA PRO A 130 1.33 10.98 -5.80
C PRO A 130 0.47 11.32 -7.03
N LYS A 131 0.55 12.56 -7.52
CA LYS A 131 -0.27 13.04 -8.66
C LYS A 131 -0.12 12.17 -9.92
N TRP A 132 1.03 11.53 -10.12
CA TRP A 132 1.26 10.65 -11.26
C TRP A 132 0.42 9.36 -11.20
N LEU A 133 0.10 8.88 -9.99
CA LEU A 133 -0.72 7.69 -9.77
C LEU A 133 -2.22 7.93 -10.02
N VAL A 134 -2.67 9.19 -9.89
CA VAL A 134 -4.08 9.60 -10.06
C VAL A 134 -4.30 10.44 -11.33
N SER A 135 -3.24 10.68 -12.11
CA SER A 135 -3.35 11.43 -13.37
C SER A 135 -4.32 10.73 -14.33
N LYS A 136 -5.16 11.47 -15.05
CA LYS A 136 -6.16 10.87 -15.95
C LYS A 136 -5.55 10.06 -17.11
N GLU A 137 -4.31 10.37 -17.46
CA GLU A 137 -3.58 9.76 -18.57
C GLU A 137 -2.96 8.40 -18.20
N TYR A 138 -2.32 8.30 -17.03
CA TYR A 138 -1.60 7.10 -16.60
C TYR A 138 -2.23 6.38 -15.41
N GLY A 139 -3.05 7.06 -14.61
CA GLY A 139 -3.64 6.50 -13.40
C GLY A 139 -4.54 5.29 -13.66
N LEU A 140 -5.28 5.29 -14.78
CA LEU A 140 -6.10 4.14 -15.18
C LEU A 140 -5.23 2.92 -15.50
N TRP A 141 -4.15 3.11 -16.25
CA TRP A 141 -3.25 2.02 -16.66
C TRP A 141 -2.47 1.45 -15.48
N VAL A 142 -1.98 2.31 -14.59
CA VAL A 142 -1.28 1.87 -13.38
C VAL A 142 -2.23 1.09 -12.47
N LEU A 143 -3.45 1.60 -12.26
CA LEU A 143 -4.45 0.91 -11.45
C LEU A 143 -4.87 -0.43 -12.06
N ALA A 144 -5.07 -0.50 -13.38
CA ALA A 144 -5.37 -1.75 -14.09
C ALA A 144 -4.23 -2.76 -13.97
N PHE A 145 -2.98 -2.32 -14.11
CA PHE A 145 -1.81 -3.17 -13.90
C PHE A 145 -1.77 -3.75 -12.48
N TYR A 146 -1.95 -2.91 -11.45
CA TYR A 146 -2.01 -3.38 -10.07
C TYR A 146 -3.21 -4.30 -9.80
N GLY A 147 -4.36 -4.04 -10.42
CA GLY A 147 -5.55 -4.91 -10.31
C GLY A 147 -5.30 -6.30 -10.90
N ILE A 148 -4.70 -6.37 -12.08
CA ILE A 148 -4.35 -7.64 -12.74
C ILE A 148 -3.25 -8.36 -11.97
N LEU A 149 -2.22 -7.63 -11.53
CA LEU A 149 -1.15 -8.15 -10.69
C LEU A 149 -1.74 -8.80 -9.44
N PHE A 150 -2.66 -8.13 -8.75
CA PHE A 150 -3.29 -8.67 -7.55
C PHE A 150 -4.19 -9.88 -7.84
N MET A 151 -4.97 -9.84 -8.92
CA MET A 151 -5.83 -10.96 -9.35
C MET A 151 -5.03 -12.23 -9.68
N ILE A 152 -3.78 -12.12 -10.13
CA ILE A 152 -2.95 -13.28 -10.50
C ILE A 152 -2.00 -13.66 -9.37
N VAL A 153 -1.25 -12.70 -8.83
CA VAL A 153 -0.22 -12.96 -7.82
C VAL A 153 -0.84 -13.48 -6.54
N LEU A 154 -1.97 -12.92 -6.09
CA LEU A 154 -2.57 -13.33 -4.82
C LEU A 154 -3.07 -14.79 -4.88
N PRO A 155 -3.89 -15.22 -5.87
CA PRO A 155 -4.32 -16.62 -5.96
C PRO A 155 -3.16 -17.60 -6.16
N VAL A 156 -2.11 -17.21 -6.88
CA VAL A 156 -0.92 -18.07 -7.06
C VAL A 156 -0.16 -18.23 -5.75
N VAL A 157 0.12 -17.14 -5.03
CA VAL A 157 0.86 -17.21 -3.76
C VAL A 157 0.05 -17.95 -2.70
N VAL A 158 -1.23 -17.62 -2.55
CA VAL A 158 -2.12 -18.31 -1.60
C VAL A 158 -2.32 -19.76 -2.00
N GLY A 159 -2.49 -20.06 -3.30
CA GLY A 159 -2.63 -21.41 -3.82
C GLY A 159 -1.39 -22.27 -3.57
N VAL A 160 -0.20 -21.74 -3.84
CA VAL A 160 1.07 -22.43 -3.58
C VAL A 160 1.29 -22.62 -2.08
N TRP A 161 0.99 -21.61 -1.26
CA TRP A 161 1.10 -21.73 0.19
C TRP A 161 0.13 -22.78 0.76
N TRP A 162 -1.15 -22.71 0.37
CA TRP A 162 -2.17 -23.67 0.79
C TRP A 162 -1.77 -25.07 0.35
N TYR A 163 -1.44 -25.28 -0.93
CA TYR A 163 -1.04 -26.59 -1.46
C TYR A 163 0.16 -27.17 -0.68
N ASN A 164 1.14 -26.34 -0.36
CA ASN A 164 2.28 -26.76 0.46
C ASN A 164 1.94 -27.03 1.94
N SER A 165 0.87 -26.42 2.45
CA SER A 165 0.40 -26.60 3.83
C SER A 165 -0.40 -27.90 4.00
N ILE A 166 -1.20 -28.29 2.99
CA ILE A 166 -2.08 -29.47 3.08
C ILE A 166 -1.42 -30.80 2.73
N LYS A 167 -0.18 -30.79 2.23
CA LYS A 167 0.48 -32.03 1.76
C LYS A 167 0.93 -32.96 2.88
N TYR A 168 1.03 -32.48 4.12
CA TYR A 168 1.51 -33.25 5.27
C TYR A 168 0.40 -33.52 6.29
N ASN A 169 0.41 -34.72 6.86
CA ASN A 169 -0.41 -35.07 8.03
C ASN A 169 0.16 -34.40 9.32
N VAL A 170 -0.57 -34.47 10.43
CA VAL A 170 -0.15 -34.01 11.78
C VAL A 170 1.24 -34.55 12.15
N ASP A 171 1.56 -35.78 11.73
CA ASP A 171 2.84 -36.45 11.96
C ASP A 171 3.95 -36.04 10.98
N LYS A 172 3.74 -35.01 10.16
CA LYS A 172 4.67 -34.51 9.12
C LYS A 172 5.01 -35.54 8.03
N VAL A 173 4.16 -36.55 7.83
CA VAL A 173 4.28 -37.53 6.74
C VAL A 173 3.44 -37.08 5.55
N LEU A 174 3.94 -37.26 4.33
CA LEU A 174 3.26 -36.89 3.09
C LEU A 174 1.99 -37.75 2.91
N LEU A 175 0.85 -37.14 2.64
CA LEU A 175 -0.44 -37.86 2.55
C LEU A 175 -0.42 -38.98 1.49
N ASP A 176 0.26 -38.77 0.36
CA ASP A 176 0.41 -39.79 -0.70
C ASP A 176 1.13 -41.05 -0.20
N THR A 177 2.20 -40.88 0.58
CA THR A 177 2.93 -42.01 1.16
C THR A 177 2.10 -42.75 2.20
N THR A 178 1.28 -42.03 2.97
CA THR A 178 0.36 -42.62 3.94
C THR A 178 -0.73 -43.43 3.24
N GLN A 179 -1.32 -42.92 2.16
CA GLN A 179 -2.31 -43.65 1.36
C GLN A 179 -1.71 -44.91 0.71
N LEU A 180 -0.49 -44.78 0.17
CA LEU A 180 0.23 -45.92 -0.41
C LEU A 180 0.56 -46.98 0.64
N PHE A 181 0.96 -46.57 1.84
CA PHE A 181 1.21 -47.46 2.96
C PHE A 181 -0.07 -48.22 3.38
N TYR A 182 -1.19 -47.52 3.55
CA TYR A 182 -2.48 -48.15 3.84
C TYR A 182 -2.93 -49.11 2.73
N TYR A 183 -2.70 -48.75 1.46
CA TYR A 183 -2.98 -49.62 0.32
C TYR A 183 -2.21 -50.94 0.41
N PHE A 184 -0.90 -50.89 0.70
CA PHE A 184 -0.08 -52.09 0.84
C PHE A 184 -0.46 -52.93 2.06
N LEU A 185 -0.80 -52.30 3.18
CA LEU A 185 -1.29 -52.99 4.38
C LEU A 185 -2.54 -53.81 4.09
N HIS A 186 -3.53 -53.20 3.41
CA HIS A 186 -4.77 -53.91 3.06
C HIS A 186 -4.58 -55.00 2.01
N LYS A 187 -3.66 -54.81 1.06
CA LYS A 187 -3.43 -55.76 -0.04
C LYS A 187 -2.51 -56.93 0.33
N THR A 188 -1.65 -56.75 1.32
CA THR A 188 -0.68 -57.76 1.79
C THR A 188 -0.66 -57.90 3.32
N PRO A 189 -1.72 -58.47 3.93
CA PRO A 189 -1.85 -58.58 5.39
C PRO A 189 -0.77 -59.47 6.04
N LYS A 190 -0.08 -60.33 5.27
CA LYS A 190 0.97 -61.22 5.79
C LYS A 190 2.31 -60.51 6.10
N MET A 191 2.49 -59.24 5.70
CA MET A 191 3.74 -58.52 5.99
C MET A 191 3.88 -58.13 7.47
N GLU A 192 2.78 -57.92 8.20
CA GLU A 192 2.83 -57.64 9.65
C GLU A 192 3.37 -58.84 10.43
N ILE A 193 2.93 -60.06 10.08
CA ILE A 193 3.36 -61.30 10.73
C ILE A 193 4.87 -61.53 10.53
N ASN A 194 5.39 -61.25 9.34
CA ASN A 194 6.82 -61.39 9.06
C ASN A 194 7.65 -60.32 9.81
N ARG A 195 7.13 -59.12 10.04
CA ARG A 195 7.82 -58.07 10.79
C ARG A 195 7.86 -58.37 12.28
N GLU A 196 6.76 -58.83 12.86
CA GLU A 196 6.76 -59.29 14.26
C GLU A 196 7.67 -60.49 14.46
N LEU A 197 7.70 -61.45 13.53
CA LEU A 197 8.64 -62.58 13.57
C LEU A 197 10.10 -62.14 13.48
N VAL A 198 10.42 -61.11 12.68
CA VAL A 198 11.77 -60.56 12.58
C VAL A 198 12.15 -59.80 13.84
N GLU A 199 11.24 -59.00 14.42
CA GLU A 199 11.51 -58.31 15.70
C GLU A 199 11.62 -59.28 16.87
N PHE A 200 10.74 -60.29 16.96
CA PHE A 200 10.87 -61.38 17.94
C PHE A 200 12.17 -62.16 17.74
N GLY A 201 12.56 -62.43 16.49
CA GLY A 201 13.83 -63.09 16.17
C GLY A 201 15.05 -62.26 16.60
N PHE A 202 14.99 -60.93 16.42
CA PHE A 202 16.05 -60.01 16.83
C PHE A 202 16.12 -59.88 18.36
N LEU A 203 14.97 -59.84 19.04
CA LEU A 203 14.88 -59.83 20.50
C LEU A 203 15.35 -61.16 21.12
N PHE A 204 15.01 -62.28 20.48
CA PHE A 204 15.41 -63.63 20.89
C PHE A 204 16.92 -63.84 20.75
N LEU A 205 17.52 -63.43 19.62
CA LEU A 205 18.97 -63.44 19.44
C LEU A 205 19.69 -62.55 20.46
N ARG A 206 19.10 -61.39 20.80
CA ARG A 206 19.66 -60.48 21.81
C ARG A 206 19.58 -61.03 23.24
N PHE A 207 18.65 -61.94 23.53
CA PHE A 207 18.53 -62.62 24.82
C PHE A 207 19.51 -63.79 24.98
N PHE A 208 19.97 -64.39 23.87
CA PHE A 208 20.90 -65.53 23.88
C PHE A 208 22.39 -65.16 23.76
N TYR A 209 22.70 -63.91 23.40
CA TYR A 209 24.08 -63.43 23.17
C TYR A 209 24.62 -62.52 24.29
N PHE A 210 24.02 -62.58 25.48
CA PHE A 210 24.48 -61.97 26.73
C PHE A 210 24.52 -63.04 27.82
#